data_AF-A0A947FJW8-F1
#
_entry.id   AF-A0A947FJW8-F1
#
_cell.length_a   1.000
_cell.length_b   1.000
_cell.length_c   1.000
_cell.angle_alpha   90.00
_cell.angle_beta   90.00
_cell.angle_gamma   90.00
#
_symmetry.space_group_name_H-M   'P 1'
#
loop_
_entity.id
_entity.type
_entity.pdbx_description
1 polymer ?
#
loop_
_entity_poly.entity_id
_entity_poly.type
_entity_poly.pdbx_seq_one_letter_code
_entity_poly.pdbx_strand_id
1 'polypeptide(L)' 'DGRLLAVISNQRVNFHRFARFFRDVLQAPNALYFDGKVSRLYAPDRARHDIGFPMGPILGVVRPAD' A
#
# COMPACT_ATOMS: atom_id res chain seq x y z
N ASP A 1 11.01 11.20 10.32
CA ASP A 1 10.61 10.31 11.44
C ASP A 1 10.81 8.82 11.12
N GLY A 2 11.24 8.43 9.91
CA GLY A 2 11.45 7.02 9.56
C GLY A 2 10.16 6.25 9.31
N ARG A 3 9.03 6.94 9.09
CA ARG A 3 7.73 6.31 8.91
C ARG A 3 7.50 5.90 7.45
N LEU A 4 7.19 4.63 7.25
CA LEU A 4 6.68 4.12 5.98
C LEU A 4 5.16 4.27 5.93
N LEU A 5 4.64 4.87 4.85
CA LEU A 5 3.21 4.92 4.53
C LEU A 5 2.95 4.08 3.28
N ALA A 6 2.14 3.04 3.41
CA ALA A 6 1.64 2.23 2.30
C ALA A 6 0.11 2.36 2.24
N VAL A 7 -0.44 2.57 1.05
CA VAL A 7 -1.88 2.80 0.86
C VAL A 7 -2.39 1.91 -0.26
N ILE A 8 -3.50 1.22 0.00
CA ILE A 8 -4.27 0.47 -1.00
C ILE A 8 -5.72 0.93 -0.91
N SER A 9 -6.30 1.31 -2.06
CA SER A 9 -7.73 1.65 -2.14
C SER A 9 -8.58 0.39 -2.24
N ASN A 10 -9.60 0.25 -1.39
CA ASN A 10 -10.57 -0.86 -1.48
C ASN A 10 -11.66 -0.64 -2.54
N GLN A 11 -11.71 0.55 -3.13
CA GLN A 11 -12.66 0.95 -4.17
C GLN A 11 -11.90 1.58 -5.33
N ARG A 12 -12.51 1.60 -6.52
CA ARG A 12 -11.90 2.23 -7.69
C ARG A 12 -11.70 3.72 -7.44
N VAL A 13 -10.47 4.17 -7.66
CA VAL A 13 -10.10 5.59 -7.69
C VAL A 13 -9.28 5.85 -8.94
N ASN A 14 -9.30 7.10 -9.43
CA ASN A 14 -8.37 7.52 -10.46
C ASN A 14 -7.06 8.01 -9.84
N PHE A 15 -6.03 8.13 -10.66
CA PHE A 15 -4.69 8.53 -10.21
C PHE A 15 -4.69 9.90 -9.52
N HIS A 16 -5.48 10.84 -10.02
CA HIS A 16 -5.57 12.19 -9.45
C HIS A 16 -6.12 12.18 -8.01
N ARG A 17 -7.23 11.48 -7.77
CA ARG A 17 -7.81 11.35 -6.42
C ARG A 17 -6.85 10.63 -5.48
N PHE A 18 -6.18 9.59 -5.97
CA PHE A 18 -5.20 8.86 -5.17
C PHE A 18 -4.01 9.76 -4.80
N ALA A 19 -3.44 10.51 -5.76
CA ALA A 19 -2.35 11.45 -5.51
C ALA A 19 -2.73 12.59 -4.56
N ARG A 20 -3.95 13.15 -4.66
CA ARG A 20 -4.45 14.18 -3.73
C ARG A 20 -4.55 13.67 -2.30
N PHE A 21 -4.90 12.41 -2.08
CA PHE A 21 -4.90 11.81 -0.74
C PHE A 21 -3.50 11.85 -0.11
N PHE A 22 -2.44 11.50 -0.85
CA PHE A 22 -1.07 11.61 -0.35
C PHE A 22 -0.68 13.06 -0.04
N ARG A 23 -0.94 13.99 -0.97
CA ARG A 23 -0.55 15.40 -0.81
C ARG A 23 -1.28 16.11 0.33
N ASP A 24 -2.60 15.95 0.39
CA ASP A 24 -3.45 16.83 1.20
C ASP A 24 -3.81 16.23 2.55
N VAL A 25 -3.96 14.91 2.61
CA VAL A 25 -4.38 14.20 3.83
C VAL A 25 -3.18 13.62 4.55
N LEU A 26 -2.34 12.86 3.84
CA LEU A 26 -1.14 12.28 4.44
C LEU A 26 0.03 13.27 4.52
N GLN A 27 -0.08 14.43 3.85
CA GLN A 27 0.96 15.45 3.76
C GLN A 27 2.31 14.86 3.30
N ALA A 28 2.27 13.84 2.45
CA ALA A 28 3.43 13.18 1.88
C ALA A 28 3.85 13.92 0.59
N PRO A 29 4.98 14.65 0.57
CA PRO A 29 5.38 15.47 -0.57
C PRO A 29 5.81 14.62 -1.78
N ASN A 30 6.25 13.38 -1.54
CA ASN A 30 6.62 12.42 -2.57
C ASN A 30 5.95 11.08 -2.27
N ALA A 31 5.51 10.40 -3.32
CA ALA A 31 4.96 9.04 -3.25
C ALA A 31 5.34 8.26 -4.51
N LEU A 32 5.64 6.97 -4.35
CA LEU A 32 5.90 6.05 -5.45
C LEU A 32 4.64 5.21 -5.71
N TYR A 33 4.23 5.13 -6.97
CA TYR A 33 3.12 4.28 -7.39
C TYR A 33 3.63 2.89 -7.78
N PHE A 34 3.05 1.87 -7.17
CA PHE A 34 3.27 0.45 -7.51
C PHE A 34 2.12 -0.06 -8.38
N ASP A 35 1.98 -1.38 -8.51
CA ASP A 35 0.92 -1.99 -9.29
C ASP A 35 -0.49 -1.53 -8.87
N GLY A 36 -1.36 -1.32 -9.86
CA GLY A 36 -2.74 -0.88 -9.62
C GLY A 36 -3.69 -2.04 -9.29
N LYS A 37 -4.52 -2.39 -10.26
CA LYS A 37 -5.65 -3.35 -10.14
C LYS A 37 -5.29 -4.70 -9.50
N VAL A 38 -4.04 -5.14 -9.62
CA VAL A 38 -3.59 -6.45 -9.14
C VAL A 38 -2.93 -6.39 -7.75
N SER A 39 -2.78 -5.21 -7.15
CA SER A 39 -2.22 -5.05 -5.80
C SER A 39 -3.00 -5.84 -4.76
N ARG A 40 -2.28 -6.38 -3.77
CA ARG A 40 -2.83 -7.20 -2.68
C ARG A 40 -2.14 -6.92 -1.38
N LEU A 41 -2.86 -7.16 -0.28
CA LEU A 41 -2.36 -7.01 1.07
C LEU A 41 -2.51 -8.32 1.86
N TYR A 42 -1.41 -8.70 2.51
CA TYR A 42 -1.40 -9.71 3.56
C TYR A 42 -1.17 -9.01 4.92
N ALA A 43 -2.20 -8.98 5.75
CA ALA A 43 -2.21 -8.36 7.07
C ALA A 43 -3.10 -9.18 8.02
N PRO A 44 -2.59 -10.30 8.57
CA PRO A 44 -3.38 -11.20 9.40
C PRO A 44 -3.85 -10.55 10.72
N ASP A 45 -3.08 -9.60 11.25
CA ASP A 45 -3.45 -8.75 12.39
C ASP A 45 -4.72 -7.91 12.14
N ARG A 46 -5.03 -7.66 10.86
CA ARG A 46 -6.24 -6.95 10.42
C ARG A 46 -7.25 -7.87 9.75
N ALA A 47 -7.11 -9.18 9.92
CA ALA A 47 -7.94 -10.20 9.28
C ALA A 47 -8.05 -10.03 7.76
N ARG A 48 -6.99 -9.51 7.11
CA ARG A 48 -6.96 -9.28 5.67
C ARG A 48 -5.93 -10.19 5.01
N HIS A 49 -6.42 -11.00 4.08
CA HIS A 49 -5.62 -11.86 3.22
C HIS A 49 -6.25 -11.87 1.84
N ASP A 50 -5.77 -10.99 0.96
CA ASP A 50 -6.35 -10.86 -0.38
C ASP A 50 -6.00 -12.07 -1.26
N ILE A 51 -7.01 -12.71 -1.86
CA ILE A 51 -6.85 -13.88 -2.73
C ILE A 51 -6.34 -13.52 -4.14
N GLY A 52 -5.70 -14.48 -4.82
CA GLY A 52 -5.49 -14.44 -6.28
C GLY A 52 -4.21 -15.15 -6.74
N PHE A 53 -3.78 -14.86 -7.97
CA PHE A 53 -2.58 -15.40 -8.63
C PHE A 53 -1.25 -15.09 -7.92
N PRO A 54 -0.18 -15.87 -8.12
CA PRO A 54 1.16 -15.53 -7.64
C PRO A 54 1.55 -14.08 -7.96
N MET A 55 2.10 -13.38 -6.97
CA MET A 55 2.50 -11.97 -7.08
C MET A 55 4.01 -11.86 -7.26
N GLY A 56 4.43 -10.79 -7.94
CA GLY A 56 5.84 -10.41 -8.11
C GLY A 56 6.41 -9.69 -6.87
N PRO A 57 7.29 -8.69 -7.03
CA PRO A 57 7.99 -8.03 -5.92
C PRO A 57 7.08 -7.67 -4.74
N ILE A 58 7.53 -8.00 -3.53
CA ILE A 58 6.76 -7.81 -2.30
C ILE A 58 7.50 -6.83 -1.39
N LEU A 59 6.77 -5.85 -0.87
CA LEU A 59 7.23 -5.03 0.25
C LEU A 59 6.79 -5.69 1.57
N GLY A 60 7.75 -6.10 2.38
CA GLY A 60 7.51 -6.70 3.70
C GLY A 60 8.00 -5.78 4.82
N VAL A 61 7.18 -5.60 5.86
CA VAL A 61 7.62 -4.99 7.12
C VAL A 61 7.98 -6.13 8.07
N VAL A 62 9.24 -6.19 8.48
CA VAL A 62 9.77 -7.25 9.34
C VAL A 62 10.43 -6.65 10.57
N ARG A 63 10.58 -7.46 11.62
CA ARG A 63 11.44 -7.16 12.76
C ARG A 63 12.74 -7.96 12.63
N PRO A 64 13.86 -7.48 13.20
CA PRO A 64 15.07 -8.28 13.33
C PRO A 64 14.76 -9.65 13.95
N ALA A 65 15.49 -10.68 13.52
CA ALA A 65 15.54 -11.93 14.28
C ALA A 65 16.28 -11.67 15.60
N ASP A 66 15.86 -12.36 16.66
CA ASP A 66 16.56 -12.35 17.94
C ASP A 66 18.00 -12.89 17.80
#